data_AF-F1W375-F1
#
_entry.id   AF-F1W375-F1
#
_cell.length_a   1.000
_cell.length_b   1.000
_cell.length_c   1.000
_cell.angle_alpha   90.00
_cell.angle_beta   90.00
_cell.angle_gamma   90.00
#
_symmetry.space_group_name_H-M   'P 1'
#
loop_
_entity.id
_entity.type
_entity.pdbx_description
1 polymer ?
#
loop_
_entity_poly.entity_id
_entity_poly.type
_entity_poly.pdbx_seq_one_letter_code
_entity_poly.pdbx_strand_id
1 'polypeptide(L)'
;MGKIFDLFNLNPLGPEVSGNKNDLEGKNISSIAMELPIACLATGGTPVIGAFTTASVRQGRLINPNPGTSISNASKEGGAWAQVSRVGMPLVNEVVIGLDDKDRFNSSRPKDDKQFLDYVTNPVLPALIQSLFPSAVAPTNFPRTDLVAAFLTGISGLNQPPNVAPSEILRLNTSIAPTAVAAQSALGVAGGDTAGFPNGRRPGDDVVDLSIRVAMGALCVLTGTNDIYKVGCKPSDAPGGSLPLTDGVRKTAADFKPVFPYLNTPLPGNN
;
A
#
# COMPACT_ATOMS: atom_id res chain seq x y z
N MET A 1 4.50 3.17 11.46
CA MET A 1 5.33 2.34 10.56
C MET A 1 6.14 1.40 11.42
N GLY A 2 5.86 0.10 11.35
CA GLY A 2 6.69 -0.94 11.96
C GLY A 2 7.95 -1.26 11.13
N LYS A 3 8.66 -2.32 11.53
CA LYS A 3 9.96 -2.73 10.98
C LYS A 3 9.84 -3.60 9.71
N ILE A 4 9.11 -3.10 8.72
CA ILE A 4 8.77 -3.84 7.47
C ILE A 4 9.28 -3.14 6.19
N PHE A 5 9.85 -1.94 6.30
CA PHE A 5 10.28 -1.15 5.15
C PHE A 5 11.63 -1.64 4.63
N ASP A 6 11.68 -2.05 3.36
CA ASP A 6 12.84 -2.65 2.66
C ASP A 6 13.40 -3.95 3.25
N LEU A 7 13.08 -4.25 4.51
CA LEU A 7 13.51 -5.41 5.28
C LEU A 7 12.36 -5.90 6.17
N PHE A 8 12.31 -7.22 6.40
CA PHE A 8 11.41 -7.84 7.38
C PHE A 8 12.13 -8.03 8.71
N ASN A 9 11.84 -7.20 9.72
CA ASN A 9 12.49 -7.24 11.04
C ASN A 9 11.49 -7.08 12.19
N LEU A 10 10.42 -7.88 12.16
CA LEU A 10 9.36 -7.88 13.16
C LEU A 10 8.94 -9.31 13.52
N ASN A 11 8.25 -9.47 14.66
CA ASN A 11 7.52 -10.70 14.97
C ASN A 11 6.06 -10.53 14.52
N PRO A 12 5.63 -11.17 13.41
CA PRO A 12 4.28 -10.98 12.88
C PRO A 12 3.21 -11.68 13.72
N LEU A 13 3.61 -12.56 14.64
CA LEU A 13 2.75 -13.27 15.58
C LEU A 13 2.77 -12.61 16.97
N GLY A 14 3.39 -11.44 17.09
CA GLY A 14 3.42 -10.64 18.31
C GLY A 14 2.11 -9.93 18.61
N PRO A 15 2.06 -9.10 19.66
CA PRO A 15 0.87 -8.32 19.97
C PRO A 15 0.62 -7.22 18.93
N GLU A 16 -0.65 -7.00 18.58
CA GLU A 16 -1.05 -5.99 17.58
C GLU A 16 -0.79 -4.55 18.03
N VAL A 17 -0.81 -4.31 19.35
CA VAL A 17 -0.58 -3.00 19.96
C VAL A 17 0.73 -3.04 20.74
N SER A 18 1.60 -2.05 20.47
CA SER A 18 2.91 -1.93 21.13
C SER A 18 3.83 -3.15 20.94
N GLY A 19 3.57 -3.99 19.93
CA GLY A 19 4.45 -5.11 19.56
C GLY A 19 5.74 -4.65 18.89
N ASN A 20 5.72 -3.46 18.27
CA ASN A 20 6.91 -2.78 17.79
C ASN A 20 6.84 -1.27 18.08
N LYS A 21 8.01 -0.63 18.00
CA LYS A 21 8.10 0.84 18.03
C LYS A 21 7.50 1.42 16.75
N ASN A 22 6.63 2.41 16.89
CA ASN A 22 6.20 3.22 15.76
C ASN A 22 7.24 4.31 15.47
N ASP A 23 7.98 4.17 14.38
CA ASP A 23 9.08 5.11 14.06
C ASP A 23 8.63 6.50 13.61
N LEU A 24 7.33 6.67 13.35
CA LEU A 24 6.71 7.97 13.07
C LEU A 24 6.02 8.59 14.30
N GLU A 25 5.92 7.87 15.41
CA GLU A 25 5.31 8.41 16.63
C GLU A 25 6.14 9.58 17.16
N GLY A 26 5.46 10.65 17.56
CA GLY A 26 6.13 11.84 18.06
C GLY A 26 6.86 12.68 17.00
N LYS A 27 6.63 12.42 15.69
CA LYS A 27 7.26 13.17 14.59
C LYS A 27 6.24 13.93 13.76
N ASN A 28 6.63 15.13 13.34
CA ASN A 28 5.88 15.88 12.34
C ASN A 28 6.16 15.33 10.94
N ILE A 29 5.11 15.25 10.12
CA ILE A 29 5.18 14.90 8.71
C ILE A 29 4.68 16.08 7.87
N SER A 30 5.24 16.24 6.68
CA SER A 30 4.71 17.16 5.67
C SER A 30 3.63 16.44 4.87
N SER A 31 2.45 17.05 4.77
CA SER A 31 1.31 16.49 4.02
C SER A 31 0.78 17.48 2.98
N ILE A 32 0.48 16.98 1.78
CA ILE A 32 -0.36 17.67 0.81
C ILE A 32 -1.72 16.96 0.84
N ALA A 33 -2.79 17.69 1.16
CA ALA A 33 -4.15 17.17 1.20
C ALA A 33 -5.04 17.98 0.24
N MET A 34 -5.90 17.30 -0.51
CA MET A 34 -6.83 17.92 -1.46
C MET A 34 -8.21 17.29 -1.32
N GLU A 35 -9.25 18.10 -1.41
CA GLU A 35 -10.64 17.67 -1.53
C GLU A 35 -11.12 17.96 -2.95
N LEU A 36 -11.61 16.93 -3.64
CA LEU A 36 -12.00 17.00 -5.05
C LEU A 36 -13.43 16.46 -5.21
N PRO A 37 -14.33 17.16 -5.92
CA PRO A 37 -15.66 16.64 -6.21
C PRO A 37 -15.61 15.34 -7.01
N ILE A 38 -16.35 14.31 -6.58
CA ILE A 38 -16.42 13.01 -7.27
C ILE A 38 -16.83 13.18 -8.74
N ALA A 39 -17.73 14.12 -9.03
CA ALA A 39 -18.19 14.43 -10.39
C ALA A 39 -17.07 14.88 -11.35
N CYS A 40 -15.95 15.39 -10.83
CA CYS A 40 -14.78 15.75 -11.65
C CYS A 40 -13.88 14.55 -11.94
N LEU A 41 -13.95 13.48 -11.13
CA LEU A 41 -13.07 12.33 -11.21
C LEU A 41 -13.73 11.11 -11.88
N ALA A 42 -14.99 10.84 -11.57
CA ALA A 42 -15.72 9.66 -12.04
C ALA A 42 -16.52 9.96 -13.34
N THR A 43 -15.82 10.43 -14.39
CA THR A 43 -16.45 10.91 -15.64
C THR A 43 -16.55 9.87 -16.76
N GLY A 44 -15.97 8.67 -16.56
CA GLY A 44 -15.80 7.64 -17.61
C GLY A 44 -16.83 6.52 -17.63
N GLY A 45 -18.01 6.68 -17.02
CA GLY A 45 -19.04 5.64 -16.95
C GLY A 45 -18.72 4.45 -16.01
N THR A 46 -17.59 4.50 -15.32
CA THR A 46 -17.21 3.59 -14.24
C THR A 46 -17.01 4.40 -12.95
N PRO A 47 -17.51 3.92 -11.79
CA PRO A 47 -17.31 4.61 -10.51
C PRO A 47 -15.91 4.38 -9.92
N VAL A 48 -15.09 3.52 -10.52
CA VAL A 48 -13.75 3.20 -10.04
C VAL A 48 -12.72 4.18 -10.61
N ILE A 49 -12.04 4.90 -9.71
CA ILE A 49 -10.89 5.75 -10.03
C ILE A 49 -9.59 5.10 -9.56
N GLY A 50 -8.48 5.42 -10.21
CA GLY A 50 -7.15 4.97 -9.84
C GLY A 50 -6.23 6.14 -9.52
N ALA A 51 -5.43 6.03 -8.47
CA ALA A 51 -4.43 7.02 -8.10
C ALA A 51 -3.08 6.37 -7.76
N PHE A 52 -2.01 7.02 -8.17
CA PHE A 52 -0.64 6.74 -7.76
C PHE A 52 0.10 8.07 -7.70
N THR A 53 1.09 8.15 -6.82
CA THR A 53 1.95 9.33 -6.66
C THR A 53 3.33 9.07 -7.25
N THR A 54 3.98 10.11 -7.73
CA THR A 54 5.35 10.04 -8.25
C THR A 54 6.18 11.17 -7.67
N ALA A 55 7.49 10.93 -7.56
CA ALA A 55 8.49 11.97 -7.32
C ALA A 55 9.38 12.09 -8.56
N SER A 56 9.69 13.32 -8.96
CA SER A 56 10.55 13.60 -10.11
C SER A 56 11.64 14.59 -9.75
N VAL A 57 12.83 14.39 -10.33
CA VAL A 57 13.96 15.35 -10.27
C VAL A 57 14.38 15.74 -11.68
N ARG A 58 15.16 16.80 -11.81
CA ARG A 58 15.79 17.18 -13.08
C ARG A 58 16.92 16.19 -13.41
N GLN A 59 17.05 15.83 -14.68
CA GLN A 59 18.06 14.85 -15.14
C GLN A 59 19.51 15.29 -14.95
N GLY A 60 19.77 16.61 -14.95
CA GLY A 60 21.12 17.15 -14.84
C GLY A 60 21.26 18.06 -13.62
N ARG A 61 22.34 17.86 -12.87
CA ARG A 61 22.78 18.73 -11.78
C ARG A 61 24.22 19.18 -12.01
N LEU A 62 24.42 20.48 -12.13
CA LEU A 62 25.76 21.09 -12.22
C LEU A 62 26.08 21.75 -10.89
N ILE A 63 27.17 21.34 -10.25
CA ILE A 63 27.62 21.93 -8.99
C ILE A 63 28.32 23.26 -9.27
N ASN A 64 27.97 24.30 -8.53
CA ASN A 64 28.64 25.59 -8.58
C ASN A 64 29.82 25.60 -7.58
N PRO A 65 31.09 25.62 -8.03
CA PRO A 65 32.24 25.60 -7.13
C PRO A 65 32.45 26.93 -6.39
N ASN A 66 31.76 28.02 -6.79
CA ASN A 66 31.87 29.34 -6.18
C ASN A 66 30.47 29.93 -5.95
N PRO A 67 29.67 29.39 -5.00
CA PRO A 67 28.35 29.95 -4.69
C PRO A 67 28.49 31.36 -4.10
N GLY A 68 27.62 32.28 -4.54
CA GLY A 68 27.49 33.61 -3.93
C GLY A 68 26.70 33.55 -2.61
N THR A 69 26.25 34.71 -2.11
CA THR A 69 25.53 34.82 -0.83
C THR A 69 24.03 34.50 -0.88
N SER A 70 23.48 34.18 -2.06
CA SER A 70 22.06 33.84 -2.24
C SER A 70 21.74 32.38 -1.89
N ILE A 71 20.48 32.13 -1.49
CA ILE A 71 19.96 30.76 -1.33
C ILE A 71 19.83 30.07 -2.70
N SER A 72 19.96 28.74 -2.72
CA SER A 72 19.76 27.89 -3.91
C SER A 72 20.71 28.17 -5.09
N ASN A 73 21.94 28.62 -4.83
CA ASN A 73 22.95 28.89 -5.87
C ASN A 73 24.11 27.87 -5.91
N ALA A 74 24.08 26.85 -5.03
CA ALA A 74 25.10 25.81 -4.91
C ALA A 74 25.03 24.79 -6.07
N SER A 75 23.90 24.67 -6.75
CA SER A 75 23.75 23.87 -7.97
C SER A 75 22.81 24.51 -8.98
N LYS A 76 23.00 24.17 -10.26
CA LYS A 76 22.07 24.45 -11.35
C LYS A 76 21.47 23.13 -11.83
N GLU A 77 20.15 23.05 -11.75
CA GLU A 77 19.38 21.89 -12.23
C GLU A 77 18.90 22.12 -13.67
N GLY A 78 18.93 21.09 -14.52
CA GLY A 78 18.58 21.19 -15.94
C GLY A 78 18.07 19.88 -16.56
N GLY A 79 17.60 19.96 -17.80
CA GLY A 79 17.02 18.81 -18.52
C GLY A 79 15.55 18.53 -18.19
N ALA A 80 15.03 17.42 -18.73
CA ALA A 80 13.65 17.00 -18.49
C ALA A 80 13.46 16.53 -17.03
N TRP A 81 12.22 16.48 -16.58
CA TRP A 81 11.87 15.79 -15.34
C TRP A 81 11.98 14.28 -15.56
N ALA A 82 12.72 13.61 -14.68
CA ALA A 82 12.81 12.16 -14.61
C ALA A 82 12.16 11.69 -13.31
N GLN A 83 11.26 10.71 -13.43
CA GLN A 83 10.65 10.04 -12.29
C GLN A 83 11.71 9.19 -11.58
N VAL A 84 11.79 9.33 -10.27
CA VAL A 84 12.74 8.58 -9.41
C VAL A 84 12.05 7.79 -8.31
N SER A 85 10.74 7.93 -8.18
CA SER A 85 9.92 7.13 -7.28
C SER A 85 8.47 7.15 -7.71
N ARG A 86 7.75 6.08 -7.39
CA ARG A 86 6.29 6.03 -7.43
C ARG A 86 5.75 5.11 -6.35
N VAL A 87 4.50 5.36 -5.96
CA VAL A 87 3.74 4.54 -5.02
C VAL A 87 2.25 4.61 -5.37
N GLY A 88 1.57 3.46 -5.44
CA GLY A 88 0.12 3.34 -5.44
C GLY A 88 -0.38 2.52 -4.25
N MET A 89 -0.21 1.20 -4.32
CA MET A 89 -0.50 0.22 -3.28
C MET A 89 0.63 0.15 -2.24
N PRO A 90 0.32 0.25 -0.93
CA PRO A 90 1.31 0.14 0.13
C PRO A 90 2.10 -1.17 0.10
N LEU A 91 3.41 -1.09 0.39
CA LEU A 91 4.38 -2.18 0.49
C LEU A 91 4.79 -2.87 -0.82
N VAL A 92 4.22 -2.49 -1.97
CA VAL A 92 4.64 -3.10 -3.24
C VAL A 92 6.08 -2.73 -3.56
N ASN A 93 6.42 -1.43 -3.55
CA ASN A 93 7.79 -0.98 -3.79
C ASN A 93 8.76 -1.41 -2.66
N GLU A 94 8.27 -1.48 -1.42
CA GLU A 94 9.10 -1.71 -0.25
C GLU A 94 9.47 -3.21 -0.08
N VAL A 95 8.50 -4.12 -0.26
CA VAL A 95 8.64 -5.54 0.14
C VAL A 95 8.33 -6.53 -0.98
N VAL A 96 7.56 -6.14 -1.99
CA VAL A 96 7.22 -7.03 -3.11
C VAL A 96 8.30 -6.95 -4.19
N ILE A 97 8.66 -5.75 -4.62
CA ILE A 97 9.70 -5.54 -5.64
C ILE A 97 11.09 -5.81 -5.05
N GLY A 98 11.83 -6.69 -5.72
CA GLY A 98 13.21 -7.02 -5.36
C GLY A 98 14.16 -5.84 -5.53
N LEU A 99 15.20 -5.79 -4.70
CA LEU A 99 16.20 -4.71 -4.68
C LEU A 99 16.80 -4.42 -6.06
N ASP A 100 17.07 -5.47 -6.85
CA ASP A 100 17.69 -5.38 -8.18
C ASP A 100 16.84 -4.58 -9.19
N ASP A 101 15.51 -4.56 -9.02
CA ASP A 101 14.58 -3.88 -9.92
C ASP A 101 13.95 -2.62 -9.29
N LYS A 102 14.27 -2.25 -8.05
CA LYS A 102 13.61 -1.11 -7.37
C LYS A 102 13.75 0.20 -8.14
N ASP A 103 14.92 0.54 -8.63
CA ASP A 103 15.12 1.77 -9.42
C ASP A 103 14.36 1.71 -10.76
N ARG A 104 14.29 0.53 -11.37
CA ARG A 104 13.53 0.29 -12.60
C ARG A 104 12.02 0.43 -12.36
N PHE A 105 11.50 -0.11 -11.26
CA PHE A 105 10.12 0.07 -10.84
C PHE A 105 9.82 1.55 -10.55
N ASN A 106 10.68 2.20 -9.78
CA ASN A 106 10.53 3.59 -9.38
C ASN A 106 10.56 4.58 -10.56
N SER A 107 11.28 4.24 -11.63
CA SER A 107 11.35 5.04 -12.87
C SER A 107 10.30 4.66 -13.92
N SER A 108 9.59 3.53 -13.77
CA SER A 108 8.56 3.07 -14.71
C SER A 108 7.19 3.70 -14.46
N ARG A 109 6.26 3.54 -15.40
CA ARG A 109 4.84 3.89 -15.19
C ARG A 109 4.02 2.64 -14.92
N PRO A 110 2.91 2.73 -14.14
CA PRO A 110 2.10 1.57 -13.80
C PRO A 110 1.54 0.77 -14.97
N LYS A 111 1.36 1.41 -16.14
CA LYS A 111 0.94 0.74 -17.38
C LYS A 111 1.92 -0.35 -17.85
N ASP A 112 3.18 -0.28 -17.40
CA ASP A 112 4.26 -1.16 -17.80
C ASP A 112 4.54 -2.24 -16.72
N ASP A 113 3.70 -2.36 -15.69
CA ASP A 113 3.97 -3.19 -14.50
C ASP A 113 3.98 -4.69 -14.73
N LYS A 114 3.51 -5.15 -15.89
CA LYS A 114 3.67 -6.55 -16.30
C LYS A 114 5.13 -7.00 -16.28
N GLN A 115 6.09 -6.07 -16.45
CA GLN A 115 7.51 -6.37 -16.36
C GLN A 115 7.98 -6.79 -14.95
N PHE A 116 7.16 -6.56 -13.92
CA PHE A 116 7.43 -6.91 -12.52
C PHE A 116 6.46 -7.97 -11.97
N LEU A 117 5.65 -8.59 -12.84
CA LEU A 117 4.57 -9.49 -12.43
C LEU A 117 5.08 -10.66 -11.58
N ASP A 118 6.29 -11.15 -11.87
CA ASP A 118 6.89 -12.28 -11.17
C ASP A 118 7.03 -12.05 -9.65
N TYR A 119 7.40 -10.83 -9.23
CA TYR A 119 7.47 -10.45 -7.81
C TYR A 119 6.12 -10.59 -7.10
N VAL A 120 5.01 -10.34 -7.81
CA VAL A 120 3.65 -10.43 -7.28
C VAL A 120 3.14 -11.86 -7.33
N THR A 121 3.41 -12.60 -8.42
CA THR A 121 2.92 -13.97 -8.59
C THR A 121 3.74 -14.99 -7.82
N ASN A 122 5.00 -14.70 -7.52
CA ASN A 122 5.95 -15.57 -6.83
C ASN A 122 6.65 -14.81 -5.68
N PRO A 123 5.89 -14.30 -4.68
CA PRO A 123 6.45 -13.44 -3.64
C PRO A 123 7.41 -14.17 -2.71
N VAL A 124 8.51 -13.52 -2.36
CA VAL A 124 9.50 -14.04 -1.40
C VAL A 124 9.03 -13.89 0.05
N LEU A 125 8.27 -12.84 0.36
CA LEU A 125 7.87 -12.49 1.73
C LEU A 125 7.18 -13.66 2.47
N PRO A 126 6.20 -14.39 1.91
CA PRO A 126 5.55 -15.49 2.61
C PRO A 126 6.53 -16.63 2.99
N ALA A 127 7.42 -16.99 2.07
CA ALA A 127 8.44 -18.01 2.31
C ALA A 127 9.43 -17.57 3.41
N LEU A 128 9.81 -16.29 3.43
CA LEU A 128 10.64 -15.71 4.48
C LEU A 128 9.94 -15.75 5.85
N ILE A 129 8.66 -15.36 5.91
CA ILE A 129 7.87 -15.41 7.14
C ILE A 129 7.82 -16.84 7.68
N GLN A 130 7.50 -17.83 6.84
CA GLN A 130 7.43 -19.23 7.28
C GLN A 130 8.80 -19.74 7.78
N SER A 131 9.89 -19.36 7.11
CA SER A 131 11.25 -19.75 7.52
C SER A 131 11.60 -19.23 8.92
N LEU A 132 11.19 -18.01 9.25
CA LEU A 132 11.44 -17.39 10.56
C LEU A 132 10.39 -17.78 11.62
N PHE A 133 9.16 -18.07 11.19
CA PHE A 133 8.00 -18.38 12.04
C PHE A 133 7.27 -19.62 11.48
N PRO A 134 7.74 -20.85 11.80
CA PRO A 134 7.22 -22.08 11.20
C PRO A 134 5.73 -22.35 11.40
N SER A 135 5.10 -21.73 12.40
CA SER A 135 3.65 -21.80 12.62
C SER A 135 2.83 -20.95 11.63
N ALA A 136 3.47 -20.00 10.95
CA ALA A 136 2.87 -19.18 9.89
C ALA A 136 3.17 -19.82 8.52
N VAL A 137 2.42 -20.88 8.20
CA VAL A 137 2.62 -21.65 6.96
C VAL A 137 2.25 -20.81 5.74
N ALA A 138 3.19 -20.64 4.81
CA ALA A 138 3.01 -19.83 3.61
C ALA A 138 2.06 -20.52 2.61
N PRO A 139 1.32 -19.75 1.79
CA PRO A 139 0.58 -20.28 0.67
C PRO A 139 1.51 -20.92 -0.38
N THR A 140 1.09 -22.06 -0.94
CA THR A 140 1.87 -22.80 -1.95
C THR A 140 1.21 -22.84 -3.33
N ASN A 141 0.05 -22.21 -3.50
CA ASN A 141 -0.62 -22.10 -4.79
C ASN A 141 0.03 -20.97 -5.61
N PHE A 142 0.82 -21.35 -6.61
CA PHE A 142 1.48 -20.43 -7.54
C PHE A 142 0.95 -20.66 -8.97
N PRO A 143 0.83 -19.61 -9.79
CA PRO A 143 1.05 -18.20 -9.47
C PRO A 143 0.00 -17.62 -8.51
N ARG A 144 0.40 -16.68 -7.65
CA ARG A 144 -0.48 -16.01 -6.66
C ARG A 144 -1.42 -14.99 -7.31
N THR A 145 -2.50 -15.48 -7.91
CA THR A 145 -3.54 -14.65 -8.56
C THR A 145 -4.32 -13.76 -7.59
N ASP A 146 -4.37 -14.13 -6.32
CA ASP A 146 -4.96 -13.33 -5.25
C ASP A 146 -4.14 -12.05 -4.96
N LEU A 147 -2.81 -12.11 -5.07
CA LEU A 147 -1.97 -10.93 -4.97
C LEU A 147 -2.05 -10.05 -6.21
N VAL A 148 -2.25 -10.65 -7.39
CA VAL A 148 -2.57 -9.88 -8.60
C VAL A 148 -3.88 -9.11 -8.43
N ALA A 149 -4.92 -9.75 -7.87
CA ALA A 149 -6.17 -9.09 -7.54
C ALA A 149 -5.99 -7.97 -6.50
N ALA A 150 -5.29 -8.25 -5.40
CA ALA A 150 -5.09 -7.28 -4.33
C ALA A 150 -4.26 -6.07 -4.77
N PHE A 151 -3.13 -6.27 -5.45
CA PHE A 151 -2.15 -5.22 -5.72
C PHE A 151 -2.23 -4.62 -7.12
N LEU A 152 -2.74 -5.33 -8.13
CA LEU A 152 -2.59 -4.93 -9.53
C LEU A 152 -3.90 -4.72 -10.29
N THR A 153 -4.99 -5.43 -9.97
CA THR A 153 -6.22 -5.37 -10.77
C THR A 153 -7.46 -4.92 -10.00
N GLY A 154 -7.44 -5.00 -8.67
CA GLY A 154 -8.61 -4.80 -7.82
C GLY A 154 -9.43 -6.09 -7.65
N ILE A 155 -10.24 -6.11 -6.60
CA ILE A 155 -11.08 -7.24 -6.22
C ILE A 155 -12.41 -7.18 -6.96
N SER A 156 -12.85 -8.31 -7.52
CA SER A 156 -14.11 -8.40 -8.26
C SER A 156 -15.30 -8.03 -7.38
N GLY A 157 -16.20 -7.18 -7.89
CA GLY A 157 -17.36 -6.68 -7.14
C GLY A 157 -17.04 -5.58 -6.12
N LEU A 158 -15.76 -5.23 -5.92
CA LEU A 158 -15.34 -4.15 -5.02
C LEU A 158 -14.80 -2.95 -5.80
N ASN A 159 -13.58 -3.07 -6.34
CA ASN A 159 -12.82 -1.96 -6.94
C ASN A 159 -12.09 -2.35 -8.23
N GLN A 160 -12.45 -3.47 -8.85
CA GLN A 160 -11.93 -3.89 -10.14
C GLN A 160 -12.64 -3.15 -11.30
N PRO A 161 -11.94 -2.32 -12.10
CA PRO A 161 -12.55 -1.69 -13.27
C PRO A 161 -12.70 -2.68 -14.44
N PRO A 162 -13.58 -2.41 -15.41
CA PRO A 162 -13.70 -3.23 -16.62
C PRO A 162 -12.41 -3.18 -17.45
N ASN A 163 -12.06 -4.29 -18.12
CA ASN A 163 -10.88 -4.43 -18.97
C ASN A 163 -9.55 -4.05 -18.28
N VAL A 164 -9.46 -4.28 -16.98
CA VAL A 164 -8.30 -3.87 -16.18
C VAL A 164 -7.01 -4.55 -16.66
N ALA A 165 -5.97 -3.74 -16.85
CA ALA A 165 -4.60 -4.21 -17.00
C ALA A 165 -3.92 -4.21 -15.62
N PRO A 166 -3.13 -5.26 -15.28
CA PRO A 166 -2.33 -5.28 -14.06
C PRO A 166 -1.47 -4.03 -13.97
N SER A 167 -1.69 -3.25 -12.91
CA SER A 167 -1.01 -1.98 -12.64
C SER A 167 -1.09 -1.66 -11.15
N GLU A 168 0.05 -1.34 -10.56
CA GLU A 168 0.25 -0.94 -9.17
C GLU A 168 -0.30 0.48 -8.99
N ILE A 169 -1.59 0.54 -8.65
CA ILE A 169 -2.39 1.76 -8.52
C ILE A 169 -3.42 1.51 -7.43
N LEU A 170 -3.60 2.48 -6.53
CA LEU A 170 -4.67 2.42 -5.53
C LEU A 170 -6.00 2.72 -6.21
N ARG A 171 -6.97 1.82 -6.05
CA ARG A 171 -8.29 1.91 -6.71
C ARG A 171 -9.38 2.20 -5.69
N LEU A 172 -10.20 3.21 -5.99
CA LEU A 172 -11.37 3.59 -5.18
C LEU A 172 -12.63 3.50 -6.02
N ASN A 173 -13.58 2.69 -5.59
CA ASN A 173 -14.94 2.69 -6.06
C ASN A 173 -15.75 3.77 -5.33
N THR A 174 -16.04 4.85 -6.06
CA THR A 174 -16.73 6.04 -5.55
C THR A 174 -18.24 5.86 -5.34
N SER A 175 -18.82 4.73 -5.76
CA SER A 175 -20.23 4.41 -5.45
C SER A 175 -20.42 3.80 -4.05
N ILE A 176 -19.34 3.39 -3.38
CA ILE A 176 -19.36 2.89 -2.01
C ILE A 176 -19.26 4.08 -1.07
N ALA A 177 -20.31 4.28 -0.26
CA ALA A 177 -20.35 5.37 0.72
C ALA A 177 -19.25 5.17 1.80
N PRO A 178 -18.57 6.24 2.24
CA PRO A 178 -17.60 6.15 3.33
C PRO A 178 -18.26 5.65 4.63
N THR A 179 -17.62 4.67 5.27
CA THR A 179 -18.01 4.23 6.62
C THR A 179 -17.75 5.33 7.64
N ALA A 180 -18.74 5.61 8.49
CA ALA A 180 -18.64 6.60 9.55
C ALA A 180 -17.48 6.28 10.51
N VAL A 181 -16.75 7.31 10.96
CA VAL A 181 -15.50 7.18 11.73
C VAL A 181 -15.60 6.15 12.87
N ALA A 182 -16.67 6.18 13.67
CA ALA A 182 -16.86 5.28 14.81
C ALA A 182 -17.09 3.81 14.43
N ALA A 183 -17.42 3.53 13.17
CA ALA A 183 -17.68 2.19 12.64
C ALA A 183 -16.56 1.69 11.71
N GLN A 184 -15.51 2.50 11.47
CA GLN A 184 -14.43 2.12 10.58
C GLN A 184 -13.64 0.95 11.18
N SER A 185 -13.43 -0.10 10.38
CA SER A 185 -12.51 -1.17 10.72
C SER A 185 -11.11 -0.82 10.25
N ALA A 186 -10.11 -0.92 11.12
CA ALA A 186 -8.70 -0.78 10.74
C ALA A 186 -8.26 -1.85 9.72
N LEU A 187 -8.97 -2.99 9.67
CA LEU A 187 -8.73 -4.05 8.69
C LEU A 187 -9.53 -3.86 7.39
N GLY A 188 -10.21 -2.73 7.20
CA GLY A 188 -10.98 -2.42 5.99
C GLY A 188 -11.87 -3.57 5.54
N VAL A 189 -11.72 -3.98 4.27
CA VAL A 189 -12.53 -5.05 3.66
C VAL A 189 -12.39 -6.37 4.41
N ALA A 190 -11.20 -6.71 4.91
CA ALA A 190 -10.98 -7.93 5.69
C ALA A 190 -11.71 -7.90 7.05
N GLY A 191 -12.00 -6.71 7.56
CA GLY A 191 -12.82 -6.50 8.75
C GLY A 191 -14.31 -6.27 8.46
N GLY A 192 -14.79 -6.56 7.24
CA GLY A 192 -16.19 -6.37 6.83
C GLY A 192 -16.56 -4.94 6.43
N ASP A 193 -15.59 -4.04 6.33
CA ASP A 193 -15.78 -2.63 5.97
C ASP A 193 -15.37 -2.38 4.52
N THR A 194 -16.34 -2.45 3.60
CA THR A 194 -16.09 -2.34 2.15
C THR A 194 -15.63 -0.96 1.69
N ALA A 195 -15.75 0.06 2.54
CA ALA A 195 -15.23 1.40 2.27
C ALA A 195 -13.77 1.59 2.71
N GLY A 196 -13.17 0.61 3.39
CA GLY A 196 -11.76 0.60 3.75
C GLY A 196 -10.86 -0.05 2.71
N PHE A 197 -9.56 -0.06 2.98
CA PHE A 197 -8.56 -0.70 2.13
C PHE A 197 -8.92 -2.16 1.76
N PRO A 198 -8.73 -2.59 0.49
CA PRO A 198 -8.09 -1.85 -0.62
C PRO A 198 -9.02 -0.96 -1.45
N ASN A 199 -10.27 -0.69 -1.04
CA ASN A 199 -11.14 0.27 -1.73
C ASN A 199 -10.77 1.71 -1.39
N GLY A 200 -9.67 2.20 -1.98
CA GLY A 200 -8.97 3.37 -1.49
C GLY A 200 -8.19 3.05 -0.21
N ARG A 201 -7.78 4.09 0.52
CA ARG A 201 -7.07 3.97 1.79
C ARG A 201 -7.44 5.14 2.69
N ARG A 202 -7.90 4.84 3.90
CA ARG A 202 -8.15 5.82 4.95
C ARG A 202 -6.93 5.89 5.87
N PRO A 203 -6.70 7.02 6.57
CA PRO A 203 -5.59 7.12 7.53
C PRO A 203 -5.60 6.03 8.60
N GLY A 204 -6.79 5.61 9.05
CA GLY A 204 -6.98 4.57 10.06
C GLY A 204 -6.95 3.13 9.53
N ASP A 205 -6.76 2.90 8.22
CA ASP A 205 -6.58 1.55 7.69
C ASP A 205 -5.15 1.07 7.97
N ASP A 206 -5.03 -0.07 8.64
CA ASP A 206 -3.77 -0.73 8.97
C ASP A 206 -3.23 -1.51 7.77
N VAL A 207 -2.73 -0.76 6.79
CA VAL A 207 -2.30 -1.31 5.50
C VAL A 207 -1.11 -2.25 5.62
N VAL A 208 -0.31 -2.15 6.70
CA VAL A 208 0.82 -3.07 6.89
C VAL A 208 0.30 -4.44 7.32
N ASP A 209 -0.56 -4.49 8.33
CA ASP A 209 -1.23 -5.73 8.75
C ASP A 209 -1.99 -6.35 7.57
N LEU A 210 -2.75 -5.54 6.82
CA LEU A 210 -3.51 -6.01 5.67
C LEU A 210 -2.62 -6.59 4.56
N SER A 211 -1.55 -5.89 4.17
CA SER A 211 -0.65 -6.35 3.11
C SER A 211 0.10 -7.62 3.50
N ILE A 212 0.57 -7.75 4.76
CA ILE A 212 1.23 -8.98 5.24
C ILE A 212 0.24 -10.15 5.29
N ARG A 213 -0.98 -9.93 5.82
CA ARG A 213 -2.03 -10.96 5.87
C ARG A 213 -2.42 -11.43 4.47
N VAL A 214 -2.59 -10.51 3.51
CA VAL A 214 -2.88 -10.85 2.11
C VAL A 214 -1.72 -11.60 1.47
N ALA A 215 -0.46 -11.18 1.70
CA ALA A 215 0.72 -11.94 1.26
C ALA A 215 0.70 -13.38 1.79
N MET A 216 0.29 -13.57 3.04
CA MET A 216 0.13 -14.89 3.68
C MET A 216 -1.20 -15.60 3.35
N GLY A 217 -1.98 -15.06 2.42
CA GLY A 217 -3.13 -15.74 1.81
C GLY A 217 -4.47 -15.48 2.48
N ALA A 218 -4.61 -14.39 3.23
CA ALA A 218 -5.91 -14.00 3.82
C ALA A 218 -7.02 -13.88 2.78
N LEU A 219 -6.72 -13.45 1.55
CA LEU A 219 -7.72 -13.33 0.50
C LEU A 219 -8.25 -14.70 0.04
N CYS A 220 -7.43 -15.75 0.09
CA CYS A 220 -7.86 -17.13 -0.16
C CYS A 220 -8.79 -17.67 0.93
N VAL A 221 -8.68 -17.16 2.16
CA VAL A 221 -9.62 -17.47 3.24
C VAL A 221 -10.91 -16.68 3.05
N LEU A 222 -10.82 -15.37 2.81
CA LEU A 222 -11.98 -14.47 2.68
C LEU A 222 -12.86 -14.77 1.47
N THR A 223 -12.27 -15.22 0.35
CA THR A 223 -13.03 -15.61 -0.85
C THR A 223 -13.83 -16.91 -0.65
N GLY A 224 -13.49 -17.70 0.37
CA GLY A 224 -14.15 -18.97 0.68
C GLY A 224 -13.92 -20.06 -0.38
N THR A 225 -14.53 -21.23 -0.19
CA THR A 225 -14.34 -22.39 -1.09
C THR A 225 -14.92 -22.19 -2.48
N ASN A 226 -15.87 -21.27 -2.63
CA ASN A 226 -16.55 -20.98 -3.90
C ASN A 226 -15.90 -19.84 -4.69
N ASP A 227 -14.78 -19.30 -4.19
CA ASP A 227 -14.05 -18.19 -4.78
C ASP A 227 -14.95 -16.99 -5.15
N ILE A 228 -15.70 -16.48 -4.16
CA ILE A 228 -16.72 -15.43 -4.40
C ILE A 228 -16.11 -14.13 -4.96
N TYR A 229 -14.83 -13.88 -4.69
CA TYR A 229 -14.09 -12.72 -5.18
C TYR A 229 -13.32 -12.98 -6.47
N LYS A 230 -13.35 -14.21 -7.00
CA LYS A 230 -12.69 -14.63 -8.26
C LYS A 230 -11.18 -14.40 -8.24
N VAL A 231 -10.54 -14.74 -7.13
CA VAL A 231 -9.11 -14.54 -6.88
C VAL A 231 -8.27 -15.79 -7.16
N GLY A 232 -8.89 -16.92 -7.53
CA GLY A 232 -8.21 -18.11 -8.03
C GLY A 232 -7.59 -19.01 -6.97
N CYS A 233 -8.02 -18.88 -5.71
CA CYS A 233 -7.58 -19.73 -4.61
C CYS A 233 -8.71 -19.99 -3.61
N LYS A 234 -8.49 -20.94 -2.71
CA LYS A 234 -9.42 -21.36 -1.65
C LYS A 234 -8.70 -21.46 -0.29
N PRO A 235 -9.42 -21.58 0.83
CA PRO A 235 -8.80 -21.56 2.16
C PRO A 235 -7.71 -22.64 2.35
N SER A 236 -7.85 -23.82 1.74
CA SER A 236 -6.85 -24.89 1.83
C SER A 236 -5.50 -24.55 1.20
N ASP A 237 -5.46 -23.55 0.31
CA ASP A 237 -4.24 -23.14 -0.40
C ASP A 237 -3.38 -22.19 0.44
N ALA A 238 -3.94 -21.66 1.53
CA ALA A 238 -3.30 -20.71 2.43
C ALA A 238 -3.53 -21.11 3.90
N PRO A 239 -2.82 -22.14 4.41
CA PRO A 239 -3.05 -22.65 5.77
C PRO A 239 -2.81 -21.60 6.87
N GLY A 240 -1.88 -20.66 6.65
CA GLY A 240 -1.63 -19.51 7.54
C GLY A 240 -2.51 -18.29 7.26
N GLY A 241 -3.42 -18.33 6.28
CA GLY A 241 -4.16 -17.16 5.80
C GLY A 241 -5.12 -16.54 6.81
N SER A 242 -5.54 -17.28 7.85
CA SER A 242 -6.39 -16.77 8.93
C SER A 242 -5.62 -16.20 10.12
N LEU A 243 -4.29 -16.28 10.11
CA LEU A 243 -3.47 -15.80 11.22
C LEU A 243 -3.59 -14.27 11.35
N PRO A 244 -3.71 -13.73 12.57
CA PRO A 244 -3.80 -12.29 12.82
C PRO A 244 -2.42 -11.63 12.73
N LEU A 245 -1.77 -11.75 11.56
CA LEU A 245 -0.42 -11.23 11.37
C LEU A 245 -0.40 -9.71 11.52
N THR A 246 0.62 -9.19 12.22
CA THR A 246 0.66 -7.77 12.56
C THR A 246 2.07 -7.20 12.53
N ASP A 247 2.19 -5.91 12.25
CA ASP A 247 3.43 -5.17 12.49
C ASP A 247 3.58 -4.66 13.92
N GLY A 248 2.55 -4.84 14.77
CA GLY A 248 2.55 -4.44 16.17
C GLY A 248 2.43 -2.93 16.39
N VAL A 249 2.00 -2.18 15.36
CA VAL A 249 1.87 -0.71 15.35
C VAL A 249 0.44 -0.30 14.95
N ARG A 250 -0.57 -0.97 15.51
CA ARG A 250 -1.98 -0.69 15.21
C ARG A 250 -2.33 0.79 15.39
N LYS A 251 -2.91 1.37 14.33
CA LYS A 251 -3.65 2.63 14.35
C LYS A 251 -5.08 2.38 13.89
N THR A 252 -5.98 3.25 14.31
CA THR A 252 -7.43 3.18 14.04
C THR A 252 -7.95 4.56 13.65
N ALA A 253 -9.21 4.63 13.22
CA ALA A 253 -9.84 5.92 12.91
C ALA A 253 -9.88 6.88 14.11
N ALA A 254 -9.84 6.38 15.35
CA ALA A 254 -9.81 7.19 16.57
C ALA A 254 -8.49 7.95 16.76
N ASP A 255 -7.42 7.55 16.08
CA ASP A 255 -6.12 8.23 16.10
C ASP A 255 -6.08 9.46 15.20
N PHE A 256 -7.15 9.75 14.45
CA PHE A 256 -7.22 10.79 13.43
C PHE A 256 -8.40 11.74 13.65
N LYS A 257 -8.36 12.92 13.02
CA LYS A 257 -9.48 13.87 13.05
C LYS A 257 -10.65 13.33 12.23
N PRO A 258 -11.91 13.62 12.64
CA PRO A 258 -13.10 13.18 11.91
C PRO A 258 -13.44 14.06 10.69
N VAL A 259 -12.65 15.10 10.42
CA VAL A 259 -12.87 16.07 9.34
C VAL A 259 -11.60 16.27 8.53
N PHE A 260 -11.75 16.62 7.25
CA PHE A 260 -10.63 16.95 6.36
C PHE A 260 -9.68 17.99 7.00
N PRO A 261 -8.34 17.82 6.91
CA PRO A 261 -7.60 16.82 6.14
C PRO A 261 -7.40 15.47 6.84
N TYR A 262 -8.16 15.18 7.90
CA TYR A 262 -8.14 13.96 8.73
C TYR A 262 -6.86 13.72 9.53
N LEU A 263 -5.71 14.24 9.09
CA LEU A 263 -4.46 14.18 9.86
C LEU A 263 -4.47 15.12 11.08
N ASN A 264 -3.77 14.71 12.13
CA ASN A 264 -3.64 15.49 13.36
C ASN A 264 -2.84 16.78 13.14
N THR A 265 -3.03 17.76 14.02
CA THR A 265 -2.18 18.95 14.03
C THR A 265 -0.73 18.57 14.33
N PRO A 266 0.26 19.17 13.65
CA PRO A 266 1.67 18.97 13.99
C PRO A 266 1.96 19.27 15.46
N LEU A 267 2.89 18.53 16.03
CA LEU A 267 3.47 18.79 17.35
C LEU A 267 4.22 20.14 17.34
N PRO A 268 4.23 20.87 18.47
CA PRO A 268 5.04 22.08 18.60
C PRO A 268 6.52 21.80 18.30
N GLY A 269 7.16 22.67 17.54
CA GLY A 269 8.56 22.52 17.12
C GLY A 269 9.60 22.87 18.18
N ASN A 270 9.19 23.05 19.44
CA ASN A 270 10.08 23.38 20.56
C ASN A 270 9.85 22.37 21.69
N ASN A 271 10.50 21.21 21.57
CA ASN A 271 10.58 20.18 22.61
C ASN A 271 12.04 19.79 22.82
#